data_AF-A0A3G2R0F1-F1
#
_entry.id   AF-A0A3G2R0F1-F1
#
_cell.length_a   1.000
_cell.length_b   1.000
_cell.length_c   1.000
_cell.angle_alpha   90.00
_cell.angle_beta   90.00
_cell.angle_gamma   90.00
#
_symmetry.space_group_name_H-M   'P 1'
#
loop_
_entity.id
_entity.type
_entity.pdbx_description
1 polymer ?
#
loop_
_entity_poly.entity_id
_entity_poly.type
_entity_poly.pdbx_seq_one_letter_code
_entity_poly.pdbx_strand_id
1 'polypeptide(L)' 'MTPSLANFLGSIFWASVIVIIPITLALILVSRLDPISREEE' A
#
# COMPACT_ATOMS: atom_id res chain seq x y z
N MET A 1 22.97 -6.93 -15.58
CA MET A 1 22.68 -7.00 -14.14
C MET A 1 23.21 -8.33 -13.61
N THR A 2 23.88 -8.35 -12.46
CA THR A 2 24.22 -9.64 -11.83
C THR A 2 22.95 -10.31 -11.32
N PRO A 3 22.92 -11.66 -11.24
CA PRO A 3 21.76 -12.37 -10.69
C PRO A 3 21.40 -11.90 -9.26
N SER A 4 22.40 -11.62 -8.42
CA SER A 4 22.19 -11.12 -7.06
C SER A 4 21.53 -9.75 -7.00
N LEU A 5 21.94 -8.81 -7.86
CA LEU A 5 21.34 -7.47 -7.92
C LEU A 5 19.90 -7.52 -8.44
N ALA A 6 19.63 -8.37 -9.45
CA ALA A 6 18.28 -8.56 -9.96
C ALA A 6 17.34 -9.15 -8.90
N ASN A 7 17.81 -10.13 -8.13
CA ASN A 7 17.05 -10.71 -7.02
C ASN A 7 16.82 -9.70 -5.88
N PHE A 8 17.82 -8.88 -5.55
CA PHE A 8 17.67 -7.82 -4.55
C PHE A 8 16.57 -6.82 -4.95
N LEU A 9 16.60 -6.29 -6.17
CA LEU A 9 15.57 -5.36 -6.64
C LEU A 9 14.20 -6.03 -6.78
N GLY A 10 14.15 -7.28 -7.24
CA GLY A 10 12.92 -8.08 -7.28
C GLY A 10 12.31 -8.30 -5.90
N SER A 11 13.14 -8.52 -4.87
CA SER A 11 12.67 -8.67 -3.49
C SER A 11 12.04 -7.38 -2.95
N ILE A 12 12.64 -6.22 -3.25
CA ILE A 12 12.06 -4.91 -2.88
C ILE A 12 10.73 -4.70 -3.57
N PHE A 13 10.63 -5.02 -4.86
CA PHE A 13 9.40 -4.88 -5.62
C PHE A 13 8.28 -5.72 -5.01
N TRP A 14 8.50 -7.02 -4.81
CA TRP A 14 7.49 -7.90 -4.23
C TRP A 14 7.14 -7.56 -2.79
N ALA A 15 8.12 -7.19 -1.96
CA ALA A 15 7.87 -6.71 -0.60
C ALA A 15 7.00 -5.45 -0.60
N SER A 16 7.30 -4.49 -1.48
CA SER A 16 6.51 -3.27 -1.63
C SER A 16 5.08 -3.56 -2.05
N VAL A 17 4.87 -4.47 -3.02
CA VAL A 17 3.54 -4.89 -3.47
C VAL A 17 2.73 -5.50 -2.32
N ILE A 18 3.34 -6.43 -1.57
CA ILE A 18 2.68 -7.13 -0.46
C ILE A 18 2.38 -6.19 0.71
N VAL A 19 3.16 -5.14 0.93
CA VAL A 19 2.93 -4.16 2.01
C VAL A 19 1.93 -3.08 1.60
N ILE A 20 2.09 -2.50 0.41
CA ILE A 20 1.29 -1.36 -0.03
C ILE A 20 -0.15 -1.77 -0.31
N ILE A 21 -0.41 -2.90 -0.98
CA ILE A 21 -1.77 -3.30 -1.34
C ILE A 21 -2.68 -3.45 -0.11
N PRO A 22 -2.31 -4.20 0.94
CA PRO A 22 -3.14 -4.31 2.14
C PRO A 22 -3.32 -2.99 2.89
N ILE A 23 -2.26 -2.18 2.99
CA ILE A 23 -2.34 -0.87 3.64
C ILE A 23 -3.33 0.04 2.89
N THR A 24 -3.22 0.13 1.57
CA THR A 24 -4.13 0.95 0.76
C THR A 24 -5.57 0.44 0.85
N LEU A 25 -5.79 -0.87 0.81
CA LEU A 25 -7.12 -1.46 1.00
C LEU A 25 -7.70 -1.13 2.37
N ALA A 26 -6.90 -1.27 3.43
CA ALA A 26 -7.31 -0.95 4.79
C ALA A 26 -7.68 0.53 4.93
N LEU A 27 -6.87 1.44 4.39
CA LEU A 27 -7.16 2.88 4.41
C LEU A 27 -8.45 3.20 3.66
N ILE A 28 -8.64 2.67 2.45
CA ILE A 28 -9.87 2.87 1.68
C ILE A 28 -11.09 2.36 2.44
N LEU A 29 -10.98 1.18 3.05
CA LEU A 29 -12.07 0.58 3.81
C LEU A 29 -12.42 1.43 5.02
N VAL A 30 -11.43 1.80 5.85
CA VAL A 30 -11.62 2.61 7.05
C VAL A 30 -12.22 3.97 6.69
N SER A 31 -11.70 4.65 5.66
CA SER A 31 -12.24 5.94 5.20
C SER A 31 -13.70 5.86 4.72
N ARG A 32 -14.17 4.68 4.33
CA ARG A 32 -15.58 4.46 3.93
C ARG A 32 -16.46 4.01 5.09
N LEU A 33 -15.91 3.26 6.04
CA LEU A 33 -16.64 2.79 7.23
C LEU A 33 -16.89 3.93 8.23
N ASP A 34 -15.94 4.85 8.36
CA ASP A 34 -16.03 6.00 9.26
C ASP A 34 -15.65 7.30 8.53
N PRO A 35 -16.55 7.81 7.67
CA PRO A 35 -16.32 9.06 6.97
C PRO A 35 -16.50 10.26 7.91
N ILE A 36 -15.61 11.25 7.80
CA ILE A 36 -15.75 12.52 8.52
C ILE A 36 -17.00 13.24 7.99
N SER A 37 -17.96 13.53 8.87
CA SER A 37 -19.07 14.43 8.57
C SER A 37 -18.55 15.86 8.47
N ARG A 38 -18.79 16.53 7.34
CA ARG A 38 -18.57 17.98 7.23
C ARG A 38 -19.87 18.69 7.58
N GLU A 39 -19.85 19.45 8.66
CA GLU A 39 -20.88 20.46 8.89
C GLU A 39 -20.63 21.57 7.88
N GLU A 40 -21.58 21.79 6.97
CA GLU A 40 -21.57 22.96 6.09
C GLU A 40 -21.80 24.19 6.98
N GLU A 41 -20.79 25.06 7.10
CA GLU A 41 -20.96 26.42 7.67
C GLU A 41 -21.83 27.29 6.76
#